data_AF-A0AA87QCI9-F1
#
_entry.id   AF-A0AA87QCI9-F1
#
_cell.length_a   1.000
_cell.length_b   1.000
_cell.length_c   1.000
_cell.angle_alpha   90.00
_cell.angle_beta   90.00
_cell.angle_gamma   90.00
#
_symmetry.space_group_name_H-M   'P 1'
#
loop_
_entity.id
_entity.type
_entity.pdbx_description
1 polymer ?
#
loop_
_entity_poly.entity_id
_entity_poly.type
_entity_poly.pdbx_seq_one_letter_code
_entity_poly.pdbx_strand_id
1 'polypeptide(L)'
;MTDETTKTGPDATAADLAQDVADTVETTAETQEPDPVELLKAENSDLRDRYLRLAADMDNLRRRTEREIKDAKSYSVAGFARDMLAVSDNLRRTLDAIPAELRDDAGLKTLIEGVEMTERSMLSALERHGVRQIEPVGQKFDPNFHQAMFEVPNSEVPNNTVVQVVQAGFVIGERVLRPAMVGVAKGGPKLAEVSELGSNSPFDEKDA
;
A
#
# COMPACT_ATOMS: atom_id res chain seq x y z
N MET A 1 94.13 63.02 6.61
CA MET A 1 92.97 62.29 6.08
C MET A 1 92.77 61.10 7.00
N THR A 2 92.15 61.26 8.18
CA THR A 2 90.69 61.28 8.41
C THR A 2 90.05 60.05 7.75
N ASP A 3 89.75 59.01 8.54
CA ASP A 3 88.46 58.79 9.25
C ASP A 3 87.74 57.67 8.49
N GLU A 4 87.06 56.67 9.06
CA GLU A 4 86.35 56.42 10.33
C GLU A 4 86.24 54.87 10.39
N THR A 5 86.67 54.08 11.38
CA THR A 5 86.25 53.93 12.79
C THR A 5 84.73 53.99 12.96
N THR A 6 84.02 52.91 13.32
CA THR A 6 83.92 52.28 14.66
C THR A 6 82.97 51.07 14.58
N LYS A 7 83.02 49.97 15.35
CA LYS A 7 83.91 49.43 16.38
C LYS A 7 83.50 47.95 16.62
N THR A 8 84.48 47.04 16.50
CA THR A 8 84.76 45.86 17.36
C THR A 8 83.66 44.87 17.79
N GLY A 9 83.79 43.61 17.33
CA GLY A 9 83.47 42.40 18.12
C GLY A 9 84.45 42.19 19.29
N PRO A 10 84.48 41.02 19.96
CA PRO A 10 84.98 39.82 19.29
C PRO A 10 84.40 38.46 19.76
N ASP A 11 84.75 37.47 18.94
CA ASP A 11 84.88 36.03 19.13
C ASP A 11 84.83 35.39 20.54
N ALA A 12 84.13 34.25 20.53
CA ALA A 12 84.50 32.94 21.07
C ALA A 12 84.99 32.82 22.53
N THR A 13 84.24 32.06 23.32
CA THR A 13 84.78 30.81 23.92
C THR A 13 83.65 29.90 24.41
N ALA A 14 83.82 28.62 24.09
CA ALA A 14 82.96 27.51 24.48
C ALA A 14 82.98 27.29 25.99
N ALA A 15 81.80 26.97 26.55
CA ALA A 15 81.55 25.94 27.58
C ALA A 15 80.32 26.29 28.43
N ASP A 16 79.11 26.14 27.87
CA ASP A 16 77.91 25.91 28.70
C ASP A 16 76.77 25.25 27.89
N LEU A 17 76.98 24.01 27.45
CA LEU A 17 76.00 23.19 26.73
C LEU A 17 75.63 21.92 27.52
N ALA A 18 75.47 22.02 28.84
CA ALA A 18 75.20 20.83 29.65
C ALA A 18 74.35 21.09 30.88
N GLN A 19 73.18 21.74 30.75
CA GLN A 19 72.12 21.69 31.78
C GLN A 19 70.83 22.41 31.32
N ASP A 20 70.06 21.84 30.38
CA ASP A 20 68.60 22.11 30.33
C ASP A 20 67.77 21.23 29.36
N VAL A 21 68.05 19.93 29.27
CA VAL A 21 67.20 18.98 28.50
C VAL A 21 66.79 17.75 29.32
N ALA A 22 66.77 17.88 30.65
CA ALA A 22 66.49 16.78 31.57
C ALA A 22 65.18 16.95 32.38
N ASP A 23 64.17 17.65 31.87
CA ASP A 23 62.90 17.78 32.61
C ASP A 23 61.63 17.90 31.74
N THR A 24 61.56 17.19 30.61
CA THR A 24 60.31 17.06 29.82
C THR A 24 60.04 15.63 29.36
N VAL A 25 60.41 14.63 30.18
CA VAL A 25 59.99 13.24 29.98
C VAL A 25 59.31 12.75 31.24
N GLU A 26 58.15 13.31 31.58
CA GLU A 26 57.18 12.66 32.46
C GLU A 26 55.77 13.20 32.17
N THR A 27 55.35 13.07 30.93
CA THR A 27 53.95 12.75 30.63
C THR A 27 54.00 11.69 29.56
N THR A 28 54.42 10.49 29.98
CA THR A 28 53.95 9.26 29.38
C THR A 28 52.43 9.34 29.37
N ALA A 29 51.87 9.77 28.24
CA ALA A 29 50.60 9.27 27.81
C ALA A 29 50.78 7.75 27.76
N GLU A 30 50.45 7.08 28.86
CA GLU A 30 50.00 5.71 28.82
C GLU A 30 48.75 5.75 27.92
N THR A 31 48.96 5.65 26.61
CA THR A 31 48.04 4.87 25.78
C THR A 31 48.10 3.47 26.38
N GLN A 32 47.31 3.26 27.44
CA GLN A 32 46.92 1.93 27.87
C GLN A 32 46.40 1.25 26.61
N GLU A 33 47.14 0.25 26.13
CA GLU A 33 46.59 -0.67 25.16
C GLU A 33 45.24 -1.11 25.72
N PRO A 34 44.13 -0.90 24.97
CA PRO A 34 42.81 -1.21 25.49
C PRO A 34 42.83 -2.67 25.94
N ASP A 35 42.40 -2.91 27.19
CA ASP A 35 42.43 -4.24 27.80
C ASP A 35 41.78 -5.22 26.81
N PRO A 36 42.46 -6.30 26.40
CA PRO A 36 41.90 -7.27 25.45
C PRO A 36 40.53 -7.78 25.89
N VAL A 37 40.26 -7.82 27.20
CA VAL A 37 38.95 -8.19 27.75
C VAL A 37 37.87 -7.15 27.45
N GLU A 38 38.18 -5.86 27.45
CA GLU A 38 37.24 -4.78 27.13
C GLU A 38 36.93 -4.72 25.64
N LEU A 39 37.95 -4.90 24.78
CA LEU A 39 37.76 -5.02 23.33
C LEU A 39 36.84 -6.21 22.99
N LEU A 40 37.10 -7.38 23.58
CA LEU A 40 36.26 -8.56 23.39
C LEU A 40 34.83 -8.37 23.90
N LYS A 41 34.62 -7.60 24.98
CA LYS A 41 33.27 -7.27 25.48
C LYS A 41 32.54 -6.34 24.52
N ALA A 42 33.21 -5.34 23.97
CA ALA A 42 32.65 -4.41 22.98
C ALA A 42 32.29 -5.12 21.67
N GLU A 43 33.17 -6.00 21.17
CA GLU A 43 32.85 -6.84 20.01
C GLU A 43 31.65 -7.75 20.28
N ASN A 44 31.55 -8.31 21.48
CA ASN A 44 30.43 -9.17 21.85
C ASN A 44 29.11 -8.39 21.97
N SER A 45 29.13 -7.15 22.48
CA SER A 45 27.94 -6.29 22.46
C SER A 45 27.53 -5.93 21.03
N ASP A 46 28.49 -5.57 20.17
CA ASP A 46 28.22 -5.25 18.77
C ASP A 46 27.64 -6.45 18.01
N LEU A 47 28.18 -7.65 18.24
CA LEU A 47 27.67 -8.89 17.67
C LEU A 47 26.27 -9.23 18.18
N ARG A 48 26.01 -9.02 19.48
CA ARG A 48 24.66 -9.22 20.06
C ARG A 48 23.65 -8.24 19.47
N ASP A 49 24.01 -6.98 19.32
CA ASP A 49 23.13 -5.97 18.73
C ASP A 49 22.83 -6.26 17.26
N ARG A 50 23.85 -6.67 16.49
CA ARG A 50 23.67 -7.14 15.10
C ARG A 50 22.79 -8.37 15.04
N TYR A 51 22.98 -9.33 15.95
CA TYR A 51 22.19 -10.56 16.00
C TYR A 51 20.73 -10.27 16.35
N LEU A 52 20.47 -9.43 17.35
CA LEU A 52 19.11 -9.04 17.73
C LEU A 52 18.40 -8.29 16.61
N ARG A 53 19.11 -7.40 15.91
CA ARG A 53 18.58 -6.72 14.72
C ARG A 53 18.26 -7.69 13.60
N LEU A 54 19.18 -8.61 13.28
CA LEU A 54 18.97 -9.63 12.27
C LEU A 54 17.78 -10.54 12.64
N ALA A 55 17.66 -10.94 13.90
CA ALA A 55 16.54 -11.74 14.38
C ALA A 55 15.21 -11.00 14.21
N ALA A 56 15.16 -9.71 14.52
CA ALA A 56 13.98 -8.87 14.30
C ALA A 56 13.65 -8.72 12.81
N ASP A 57 14.65 -8.51 11.95
CA ASP A 57 14.48 -8.41 10.50
C ASP A 57 13.94 -9.73 9.91
N MET A 58 14.42 -10.88 10.41
CA MET A 58 13.95 -12.20 9.99
C MET A 58 12.50 -12.46 10.42
N ASP A 59 12.11 -12.06 11.63
CA ASP A 59 10.72 -12.18 12.08
C ASP A 59 9.79 -11.25 11.27
N ASN A 60 10.22 -10.02 11.00
CA ASN A 60 9.48 -9.11 10.12
C ASN A 60 9.34 -9.67 8.71
N LEU A 61 10.42 -10.20 8.13
CA LEU A 61 10.40 -10.84 6.82
C LEU A 61 9.44 -12.03 6.82
N ARG A 62 9.50 -12.91 7.83
CA ARG A 62 8.61 -14.06 7.96
C ARG A 62 7.14 -13.65 8.02
N ARG A 63 6.79 -12.67 8.87
CA ARG A 63 5.41 -12.16 8.96
C ARG A 63 4.95 -11.54 7.64
N ARG A 64 5.85 -10.87 6.91
CA ARG A 64 5.55 -10.28 5.61
C ARG A 64 5.31 -11.36 4.56
N THR A 65 6.20 -12.34 4.46
CA THR A 65 6.10 -13.44 3.48
C THR A 65 4.88 -14.32 3.75
N GLU A 66 4.52 -14.57 5.01
CA GLU A 66 3.29 -15.30 5.34
C GLU A 66 2.03 -14.59 4.81
N ARG A 67 1.97 -13.25 4.91
CA ARG A 67 0.88 -12.46 4.31
C ARG A 67 0.92 -12.49 2.78
N GLU A 68 2.08 -12.27 2.18
CA GLU A 68 2.27 -12.31 0.72
C GLU A 68 1.88 -13.68 0.13
N ILE A 69 2.23 -14.79 0.80
CA ILE A 69 1.86 -16.15 0.38
C ILE A 69 0.34 -16.35 0.47
N LYS A 70 -0.29 -15.89 1.56
CA LYS A 70 -1.75 -15.97 1.71
C LYS A 70 -2.45 -15.18 0.60
N ASP A 71 -2.00 -13.96 0.35
CA ASP A 71 -2.56 -13.10 -0.69
C ASP A 71 -2.33 -13.69 -2.09
N ALA A 72 -1.12 -14.18 -2.37
CA ALA A 72 -0.81 -14.85 -3.64
C ALA A 72 -1.71 -16.06 -3.86
N LYS A 73 -1.99 -16.86 -2.81
CA LYS A 73 -2.91 -18.00 -2.91
C LYS A 73 -4.34 -17.54 -3.20
N SER A 74 -4.86 -16.57 -2.44
CA SER A 74 -6.21 -16.04 -2.60
C SER A 74 -6.44 -15.34 -3.95
N TYR A 75 -5.41 -14.68 -4.50
CA TYR A 75 -5.53 -13.86 -5.71
C TYR A 75 -4.86 -14.46 -6.94
N SER A 76 -4.29 -15.66 -6.86
CA SER A 76 -3.68 -16.39 -7.98
C SER A 76 -4.62 -16.54 -9.18
N VAL A 77 -5.91 -16.76 -8.93
CA VAL A 77 -6.93 -16.98 -9.96
C VAL A 77 -7.46 -15.67 -10.55
N ALA A 78 -7.05 -14.50 -10.03
CA ALA A 78 -7.59 -13.21 -10.44
C ALA A 78 -7.43 -12.90 -11.94
N GLY A 79 -6.27 -13.26 -12.52
CA GLY A 79 -6.03 -13.08 -13.96
C GLY A 79 -6.97 -13.94 -14.80
N PHE A 80 -7.02 -15.24 -14.51
CA PHE A 80 -7.91 -16.19 -15.18
C PHE A 80 -9.39 -15.80 -15.02
N ALA A 81 -9.81 -15.40 -13.81
CA ALA A 81 -11.16 -14.94 -13.56
C ALA A 81 -11.53 -13.74 -14.44
N ARG A 82 -10.62 -12.77 -14.63
CA ARG A 82 -10.87 -11.62 -15.51
C ARG A 82 -11.12 -12.04 -16.97
N ASP A 83 -10.32 -12.97 -17.48
CA ASP A 83 -10.48 -13.46 -18.85
C ASP A 83 -11.79 -14.25 -19.01
N MET A 84 -12.15 -15.05 -18.00
CA MET A 84 -13.43 -15.77 -17.97
C MET A 84 -14.63 -14.82 -17.92
N LEU A 85 -14.54 -13.70 -17.20
CA LEU A 85 -15.59 -12.69 -17.19
C LEU A 85 -15.83 -12.07 -18.58
N ALA A 86 -14.79 -11.89 -19.39
CA ALA A 86 -14.96 -11.41 -20.76
C ALA A 86 -15.73 -12.42 -21.64
N VAL A 87 -15.54 -13.72 -21.41
CA VAL A 87 -16.31 -14.78 -22.09
C VAL A 87 -17.79 -14.74 -21.63
N SER A 88 -18.04 -14.60 -20.32
CA SER A 88 -19.40 -14.46 -19.79
C SER A 88 -20.13 -13.25 -20.38
N ASP A 89 -19.46 -12.11 -20.50
CA ASP A 89 -20.04 -10.92 -21.12
C ASP A 89 -20.38 -11.13 -22.59
N ASN A 90 -19.59 -11.92 -23.32
CA ASN A 90 -19.87 -12.26 -24.72
C ASN A 90 -21.08 -13.19 -24.84
N LEU A 91 -21.26 -14.13 -23.91
CA LEU A 91 -22.49 -14.93 -23.82
C LEU A 91 -23.69 -14.02 -23.59
N ARG A 92 -23.60 -13.09 -22.63
CA ARG A 92 -24.67 -12.11 -22.35
C ARG A 92 -24.99 -11.24 -23.57
N ARG A 93 -23.97 -10.68 -24.21
CA ARG A 93 -24.11 -9.88 -25.45
C ARG A 93 -24.78 -10.68 -26.56
N THR A 94 -24.47 -11.97 -26.67
CA THR A 94 -25.10 -12.86 -27.66
C THR A 94 -26.58 -13.04 -27.36
N LEU A 95 -26.96 -13.25 -26.09
CA LEU A 95 -28.35 -13.35 -25.67
C LEU A 95 -29.12 -12.04 -25.91
N ASP A 96 -28.51 -10.90 -25.60
CA ASP A 96 -29.10 -9.57 -25.77
C ASP A 96 -29.27 -9.18 -27.25
N ALA A 97 -28.44 -9.72 -28.14
CA ALA A 97 -28.51 -9.48 -29.58
C ALA A 97 -29.66 -10.24 -30.28
N ILE A 98 -30.28 -11.23 -29.62
CA ILE A 98 -31.38 -12.01 -30.20
C ILE A 98 -32.66 -11.14 -30.22
N PRO A 99 -33.24 -10.85 -31.41
CA PRO A 99 -34.48 -10.10 -31.54
C PRO A 99 -35.63 -10.77 -30.79
N ALA A 100 -36.51 -9.98 -30.17
CA ALA A 100 -37.64 -10.49 -29.38
C ALA A 100 -38.55 -11.44 -30.20
N GLU A 101 -38.73 -11.16 -31.49
CA GLU A 101 -39.54 -11.97 -32.42
C GLU A 101 -39.02 -13.41 -32.59
N LEU A 102 -37.71 -13.61 -32.43
CA LEU A 102 -37.05 -14.91 -32.59
C LEU A 102 -36.91 -15.67 -31.26
N ARG A 103 -37.25 -15.03 -30.13
CA ARG A 103 -37.18 -15.68 -28.81
C ARG A 103 -38.30 -16.68 -28.57
N ASP A 104 -39.43 -16.54 -29.28
CA ASP A 104 -40.59 -17.43 -29.15
C ASP A 104 -40.55 -18.64 -30.09
N ASP A 105 -39.55 -18.73 -30.98
CA ASP A 105 -39.32 -19.92 -31.79
C ASP A 105 -38.86 -21.08 -30.88
N ALA A 106 -39.59 -22.19 -30.90
CA ALA A 106 -39.37 -23.34 -30.00
C ALA A 106 -37.94 -23.91 -30.07
N GLY A 107 -37.32 -23.88 -31.26
CA GLY A 107 -35.94 -24.35 -31.43
C GLY A 107 -34.91 -23.40 -30.81
N LEU A 108 -35.11 -22.09 -30.98
CA LEU A 108 -34.24 -21.06 -30.43
C LEU A 108 -34.41 -20.88 -28.93
N LYS A 109 -35.64 -21.01 -28.42
CA LYS A 109 -35.93 -20.91 -26.99
C LYS A 109 -35.12 -21.92 -26.16
N THR A 110 -35.06 -23.17 -26.61
CA THR A 110 -34.27 -24.22 -25.94
C THR A 110 -32.77 -23.88 -25.95
N LEU A 111 -32.28 -23.29 -27.04
CA LEU A 111 -30.89 -22.85 -27.13
C LEU A 111 -30.60 -21.66 -26.19
N ILE A 112 -31.50 -20.67 -26.15
CA ILE A 112 -31.41 -19.50 -25.25
C ILE A 112 -31.33 -19.95 -23.80
N GLU A 113 -32.26 -20.82 -23.38
CA GLU A 113 -32.28 -21.38 -22.02
C GLU A 113 -30.98 -22.16 -21.71
N GLY A 114 -30.46 -22.92 -22.68
CA GLY A 114 -29.19 -23.63 -22.54
C GLY A 114 -27.98 -22.71 -22.34
N VAL A 115 -27.92 -21.61 -23.10
CA VAL A 115 -26.87 -20.59 -22.96
C VAL A 115 -27.00 -19.84 -21.64
N GLU A 116 -28.21 -19.48 -21.21
CA GLU A 116 -28.47 -18.86 -19.91
C GLU A 116 -28.10 -19.76 -18.72
N MET A 117 -28.36 -21.07 -18.82
CA MET A 117 -27.89 -22.04 -17.82
C MET A 117 -26.37 -22.11 -17.76
N THR A 118 -25.71 -22.07 -18.93
CA THR A 118 -24.24 -22.10 -19.02
C THR A 118 -23.63 -20.84 -18.40
N GLU A 119 -24.18 -19.65 -18.69
CA GLU A 119 -23.79 -18.39 -18.06
C GLU A 119 -23.93 -18.46 -16.53
N ARG A 120 -25.08 -18.91 -16.02
CA ARG A 120 -25.31 -19.05 -14.58
C ARG A 120 -24.35 -20.04 -13.92
N SER A 121 -24.09 -21.17 -14.57
CA SER A 121 -23.14 -22.19 -14.08
C SER A 121 -21.72 -21.63 -14.02
N MET A 122 -21.34 -20.84 -15.01
CA MET A 122 -20.05 -20.15 -15.07
C MET A 122 -19.89 -19.13 -13.94
N LEU A 123 -20.89 -18.26 -13.72
CA LEU A 123 -20.90 -17.33 -12.60
C LEU A 123 -20.85 -18.04 -11.25
N SER A 124 -21.63 -19.11 -11.08
CA SER A 124 -21.60 -19.95 -9.86
C SER A 124 -20.24 -20.60 -9.64
N ALA A 125 -19.51 -20.94 -10.71
CA ALA A 125 -18.13 -21.43 -10.59
C ALA A 125 -17.17 -20.35 -10.11
N LEU A 126 -17.30 -19.12 -10.62
CA LEU A 126 -16.49 -17.97 -10.20
C LEU A 126 -16.77 -17.60 -8.73
N GLU A 127 -18.02 -17.63 -8.29
CA GLU A 127 -18.43 -17.37 -6.90
C GLU A 127 -17.77 -18.34 -5.91
N ARG A 128 -17.68 -19.63 -6.24
CA ARG A 128 -16.98 -20.64 -5.43
C ARG A 128 -15.49 -20.34 -5.24
N HIS A 129 -14.89 -19.61 -6.17
CA HIS A 129 -13.50 -19.14 -6.09
C HIS A 129 -13.37 -17.73 -5.50
N GLY A 130 -14.44 -17.20 -4.89
CA GLY A 130 -14.44 -15.93 -4.17
C GLY A 130 -14.69 -14.70 -5.06
N VAL A 131 -15.08 -14.91 -6.32
CA VAL A 131 -15.42 -13.84 -7.26
C VAL A 131 -16.91 -13.51 -7.11
N ARG A 132 -17.23 -12.32 -6.62
CA ARG A 132 -18.61 -11.86 -6.41
C ARG A 132 -18.97 -10.74 -7.37
N GLN A 133 -20.20 -10.76 -7.84
CA GLN A 133 -20.77 -9.68 -8.64
C GLN A 133 -21.06 -8.45 -7.77
N ILE A 134 -20.77 -7.26 -8.28
CA ILE A 134 -21.18 -5.99 -7.68
C ILE A 134 -22.58 -5.66 -8.20
N GLU A 135 -23.52 -5.41 -7.30
CA GLU A 135 -24.89 -4.97 -7.60
C GLU A 135 -25.06 -3.48 -7.25
N PRO A 136 -24.62 -2.55 -8.11
CA PRO A 136 -24.55 -1.14 -7.76
C PRO A 136 -25.90 -0.41 -7.93
N VAL A 137 -26.90 -1.01 -8.58
CA VAL A 137 -28.18 -0.36 -8.89
C VAL A 137 -28.86 0.14 -7.61
N GLY A 138 -29.21 1.42 -7.57
CA GLY A 138 -29.82 2.07 -6.41
C GLY A 138 -28.83 2.45 -5.30
N GLN A 139 -27.57 2.06 -5.39
CA GLN A 139 -26.54 2.44 -4.43
C GLN A 139 -25.87 3.77 -4.80
N LYS A 140 -25.26 4.42 -3.81
CA LYS A 140 -24.41 5.60 -4.03
C LYS A 140 -23.21 5.20 -4.88
N PHE A 141 -22.84 6.05 -5.83
CA PHE A 141 -21.65 5.84 -6.65
C PHE A 141 -20.37 5.85 -5.78
N ASP A 142 -19.60 4.77 -5.85
CA ASP A 142 -18.26 4.65 -5.26
C ASP A 142 -17.20 4.49 -6.38
N PRO A 143 -16.27 5.44 -6.54
CA PRO A 143 -15.20 5.36 -7.54
C PRO A 143 -14.30 4.13 -7.42
N ASN A 144 -14.20 3.49 -6.25
CA ASN A 144 -13.37 2.30 -6.06
C ASN A 144 -13.98 1.08 -6.77
N PHE A 145 -15.30 0.98 -6.80
CA PHE A 145 -16.03 -0.19 -7.34
C PHE A 145 -16.73 0.10 -8.66
N HIS A 146 -16.99 1.37 -8.97
CA HIS A 146 -17.83 1.78 -10.10
C HIS A 146 -17.09 2.74 -11.04
N GLN A 147 -17.37 2.61 -12.34
CA GLN A 147 -16.90 3.50 -13.39
C GLN A 147 -18.12 4.16 -14.05
N ALA A 148 -18.31 5.46 -13.83
CA ALA A 148 -19.41 6.21 -14.43
C ALA A 148 -19.16 6.42 -15.93
N MET A 149 -20.06 5.91 -16.77
CA MET A 149 -19.98 6.05 -18.23
C MET A 149 -20.75 7.27 -18.75
N PHE A 150 -21.91 7.53 -18.14
CA PHE A 150 -22.76 8.65 -18.51
C PHE A 150 -23.68 9.03 -17.36
N GLU A 151 -24.25 10.22 -17.47
CA GLU A 151 -25.23 10.75 -16.55
C GLU A 151 -26.63 10.60 -17.14
N VAL A 152 -27.57 10.08 -16.35
CA VAL A 152 -28.98 9.94 -16.72
C VAL A 152 -29.78 11.02 -15.98
N PRO A 153 -30.50 11.92 -16.69
CA PRO A 153 -31.37 12.87 -16.04
C PRO A 153 -32.51 12.12 -15.36
N ASN A 154 -32.50 12.10 -14.02
CA ASN A 154 -33.53 11.46 -13.22
C ASN A 154 -33.73 12.26 -11.93
N SER A 155 -34.92 12.85 -11.80
CA SER A 155 -35.32 13.67 -10.64
C SER A 155 -35.85 12.87 -9.46
N GLU A 156 -36.13 11.58 -9.65
CA GLU A 156 -36.73 10.71 -8.64
C GLU A 156 -35.70 10.09 -7.69
N VAL A 157 -34.53 9.73 -8.22
CA VAL A 157 -33.42 9.15 -7.45
C VAL A 157 -32.40 10.22 -7.07
N PRO A 158 -31.79 10.16 -5.88
CA PRO A 158 -30.81 11.15 -5.47
C PRO A 158 -29.63 11.33 -6.44
N ASN A 159 -29.07 12.53 -6.45
CA ASN A 159 -27.89 12.82 -7.27
C ASN A 159 -26.71 11.92 -6.87
N ASN A 160 -25.93 11.45 -7.85
CA ASN A 160 -24.82 10.49 -7.68
C ASN A 160 -25.24 9.07 -7.23
N THR A 161 -26.48 8.67 -7.47
CA THR A 161 -26.93 7.27 -7.33
C THR A 161 -26.78 6.53 -8.65
N VAL A 162 -26.40 5.26 -8.61
CA VAL A 162 -26.32 4.41 -9.81
C VAL A 162 -27.73 4.02 -10.26
N VAL A 163 -28.07 4.37 -11.50
CA VAL A 163 -29.40 4.13 -12.09
C VAL A 163 -29.41 2.85 -12.92
N GLN A 164 -28.36 2.63 -13.70
CA GLN A 164 -28.25 1.46 -14.55
C GLN A 164 -26.83 0.92 -14.60
N VAL A 165 -26.72 -0.38 -14.86
CA VAL A 165 -25.46 -1.07 -15.10
C VAL A 165 -25.37 -1.41 -16.57
N VAL A 166 -24.31 -0.94 -17.24
CA VAL A 166 -24.00 -1.27 -18.63
C VAL A 166 -23.16 -2.55 -18.69
N GLN A 167 -22.24 -2.70 -17.74
CA GLN A 167 -21.42 -3.91 -17.59
C GLN A 167 -21.26 -4.21 -16.11
N ALA A 168 -21.54 -5.46 -15.73
CA ALA A 168 -21.41 -5.92 -14.37
C ALA A 168 -19.95 -5.81 -13.88
N GLY A 169 -19.78 -5.32 -12.65
CA GLY A 169 -18.50 -5.31 -11.95
C GLY A 169 -18.31 -6.56 -11.11
N PHE A 170 -17.06 -6.93 -10.84
CA PHE A 170 -16.72 -8.12 -10.05
C PHE A 170 -15.57 -7.84 -9.09
N VAL A 171 -15.66 -8.42 -7.90
CA VAL A 171 -14.63 -8.38 -6.85
C VAL A 171 -14.17 -9.79 -6.52
N ILE A 172 -12.89 -9.95 -6.18
CA ILE A 172 -12.35 -11.17 -5.58
C ILE A 172 -11.93 -10.86 -4.15
N GLY A 173 -12.58 -11.48 -3.16
CA GLY A 173 -12.35 -11.12 -1.75
C GLY A 173 -12.61 -9.63 -1.50
N GLU A 174 -11.55 -8.86 -1.23
CA GLU A 174 -11.57 -7.40 -1.00
C GLU A 174 -11.09 -6.58 -2.20
N ARG A 175 -10.57 -7.22 -3.25
CA ARG A 175 -9.97 -6.53 -4.42
C ARG A 175 -10.92 -6.50 -5.60
N VAL A 176 -10.96 -5.36 -6.29
CA VAL A 176 -11.74 -5.22 -7.53
C VAL A 176 -11.01 -5.91 -8.69
N LEU A 177 -11.71 -6.85 -9.36
CA LEU A 177 -11.21 -7.48 -10.59
C LEU A 177 -11.48 -6.60 -11.81
N ARG A 178 -12.71 -6.05 -11.85
CA ARG A 178 -13.22 -5.14 -12.87
C ARG A 178 -14.32 -4.26 -12.23
N PRO A 179 -14.27 -2.92 -12.39
CA PRO A 179 -15.32 -2.05 -11.88
C PRO A 179 -16.63 -2.24 -12.66
N ALA A 180 -17.75 -1.96 -12.02
CA ALA A 180 -19.04 -1.94 -12.72
C ALA A 180 -19.13 -0.68 -13.59
N MET A 181 -19.43 -0.81 -14.87
CA MET A 181 -19.70 0.34 -15.73
C MET A 181 -21.15 0.76 -15.55
N VAL A 182 -21.36 1.98 -15.06
CA VAL A 182 -22.67 2.43 -14.57
C VAL A 182 -23.09 3.78 -15.16
N GLY A 183 -24.40 3.98 -15.29
CA GLY A 183 -25.01 5.30 -15.48
C GLY A 183 -25.43 5.89 -14.14
N VAL A 184 -25.04 7.13 -13.85
CA VAL A 184 -25.36 7.81 -12.58
C VAL A 184 -26.48 8.83 -12.76
N ALA A 185 -27.32 8.98 -11.75
CA ALA A 185 -28.40 9.96 -11.74
C ALA A 185 -27.85 11.37 -11.65
N LYS A 186 -28.39 12.26 -12.50
CA LYS A 186 -28.20 13.70 -12.43
C LYS A 186 -29.53 14.39 -12.22
N GLY A 187 -29.58 15.31 -11.25
CA GLY A 187 -30.71 16.23 -11.06
C GLY A 187 -31.75 15.84 -10.02
N GLY A 188 -31.59 14.70 -9.33
CA GLY A 188 -32.39 14.38 -8.16
C GLY A 188 -31.96 15.12 -6.89
N PRO A 189 -32.72 14.98 -5.79
CA PRO A 189 -32.40 15.64 -4.53
C PRO A 189 -30.99 15.28 -4.07
N LYS A 190 -30.23 16.27 -3.58
CA LYS A 190 -28.91 16.04 -2.97
C LYS A 190 -29.15 15.19 -1.72
N LEU A 191 -28.63 13.96 -1.68
CA LEU A 191 -28.59 13.15 -0.46
C LEU A 191 -27.95 14.02 0.63
N ALA A 192 -28.75 14.41 1.63
CA ALA A 192 -28.22 15.05 2.82
C ALA A 192 -27.26 14.04 3.46
N GLU A 193 -26.00 14.43 3.63
CA GLU A 193 -25.06 13.68 4.45
C GLU A 193 -25.71 13.51 5.81
N VAL A 194 -25.82 12.27 6.27
CA VAL A 194 -26.18 11.98 7.66
C VAL A 194 -24.99 12.48 8.48
N SER A 195 -25.04 13.75 8.87
CA SER A 195 -24.14 14.32 9.85
C SER A 195 -24.35 13.55 11.14
N GLU A 196 -23.25 13.06 11.70
CA GLU A 196 -23.18 12.48 13.03
C GLU A 196 -23.99 13.32 14.04
N LEU A 197 -25.10 12.75 14.53
CA LEU A 197 -25.86 13.19 15.69
C LEU A 197 -26.20 11.91 16.49
N GLY A 198 -25.76 11.71 17.72
CA GLY A 198 -24.96 12.57 18.57
C GLY A 198 -24.37 11.78 19.74
N SER A 199 -23.15 12.14 20.12
CA SER A 199 -22.58 11.90 21.43
C SER A 199 -23.32 12.74 22.47
N ASN A 200 -24.50 12.29 22.90
CA ASN A 200 -25.14 12.84 24.10
C ASN A 200 -24.99 11.82 25.23
N SER A 201 -23.85 11.87 25.91
CA SER A 201 -23.65 11.22 27.21
C SER A 201 -24.43 12.02 28.27
N PRO A 202 -25.40 11.44 28.99
CA PRO A 202 -26.12 12.14 30.04
C PRO A 202 -25.44 11.88 31.39
N PHE A 203 -24.27 12.49 31.62
CA PHE A 203 -23.61 12.49 32.93
C PHE A 203 -22.78 13.76 33.11
N ASP A 204 -23.44 14.86 33.48
CA ASP A 204 -22.84 15.89 34.35
C ASP A 204 -23.93 16.89 34.79
N GLU A 205 -24.71 16.52 35.82
CA GLU A 205 -25.41 17.51 36.63
C GLU A 205 -25.76 16.93 38.01
N LYS A 206 -24.77 16.89 38.90
CA LYS A 206 -25.01 16.92 40.36
C LYS A 206 -23.72 17.24 41.12
N ASP A 207 -23.44 18.54 41.23
CA ASP A 207 -22.72 19.13 42.37
C ASP A 207 -23.11 20.62 42.45
N ALA A 208 -24.21 20.87 43.16
CA ALA A 208 -24.58 22.16 43.75
C ALA A 208 -25.46 21.91 44.99
#